data_AF-X1LUJ1-F1
#
_entry.id   AF-X1LUJ1-F1
#
_cell.length_a   1.000
_cell.length_b   1.000
_cell.length_c   1.000
_cell.angle_alpha   90.00
_cell.angle_beta   90.00
_cell.angle_gamma   90.00
#
_symmetry.space_group_name_H-M   'P 1'
#
loop_
_entity.id
_entity.type
_entity.pdbx_description
1 polymer ?
#
loop_
_entity_poly.entity_id
_entity_poly.type
_entity_poly.pdbx_seq_one_letter_code
_entity_poly.pdbx_strand_id
1 'polypeptide(L)'
;QFMLMGMTIIFWFITIISMLITGILINSILSTSTEERIREYGILRVVGGKKMFPVKMVVFEGVMIGVVGSLLGIILGLIGTPPVVDTLFVLTDFPLQNMDFVIQPQTVILAFSIGSIVSLVISLFPALKTAKIDIIKSITPFHKKEQGWEVKKEGSMNVRSFLIGSALATIGMLVFILLPSVFVSGDMMLIAGLFIGLIAAILIGMVFASVGIIPIIQSMLIGAITPLIKRYAHIIKISLKRNRRRNTSTIVMFAISFSFIFFITSVTEMESQNLS
;
A
#
# COMPACT_ATOMS: atom_id res chain seq x y z
N GLN A 1 -27.70 15.23 10.24
CA GLN A 1 -27.36 14.81 8.86
C GLN A 1 -25.91 15.14 8.49
N PHE A 2 -25.41 16.35 8.74
CA PHE A 2 -24.02 16.73 8.47
C PHE A 2 -22.97 15.84 9.19
N MET A 3 -23.14 15.57 10.50
CA MET A 3 -22.21 14.73 11.28
C MET A 3 -22.11 13.28 10.77
N LEU A 4 -23.24 12.63 10.47
CA LEU A 4 -23.26 11.27 9.91
C LEU A 4 -22.56 11.19 8.55
N MET A 5 -22.71 12.23 7.73
CA MET A 5 -22.04 12.30 6.43
C MET A 5 -20.53 12.46 6.60
N GLY A 6 -20.09 13.31 7.54
CA GLY A 6 -18.67 13.47 7.90
C GLY A 6 -18.04 12.15 8.36
N MET A 7 -18.69 11.43 9.27
CA MET A 7 -18.21 10.12 9.74
C MET A 7 -18.12 9.10 8.59
N THR A 8 -19.12 9.07 7.70
CA THR A 8 -19.15 8.17 6.55
C THR A 8 -17.98 8.45 5.60
N ILE A 9 -17.68 9.72 5.32
CA ILE A 9 -16.55 10.13 4.48
C ILE A 9 -15.22 9.65 5.08
N ILE A 10 -15.04 9.86 6.38
CA ILE A 10 -13.82 9.43 7.09
C ILE A 10 -13.66 7.92 6.99
N PHE A 11 -14.71 7.14 7.29
CA PHE A 11 -14.62 5.67 7.21
C PHE A 11 -14.32 5.18 5.78
N TRP A 12 -14.95 5.73 4.76
CA TRP A 12 -14.64 5.37 3.36
C TRP A 12 -13.20 5.69 3.01
N PHE A 13 -12.71 6.85 3.44
CA PHE A 13 -11.34 7.26 3.20
C PHE A 13 -10.32 6.32 3.87
N ILE A 14 -10.51 6.00 5.15
CA ILE A 14 -9.68 5.02 5.89
C ILE A 14 -9.70 3.66 5.20
N THR A 15 -10.88 3.23 4.75
CA THR A 15 -11.09 1.96 4.04
C THR A 15 -10.27 1.91 2.75
N ILE A 16 -10.33 2.96 1.91
CA ILE A 16 -9.59 3.04 0.65
C ILE A 16 -8.07 3.01 0.90
N ILE A 17 -7.57 3.80 1.85
CA ILE A 17 -6.14 3.85 2.17
C ILE A 17 -5.66 2.51 2.71
N SER A 18 -6.42 1.88 3.60
CA SER A 18 -6.10 0.56 4.17
C SER A 18 -6.04 -0.52 3.10
N MET A 19 -6.94 -0.50 2.11
CA MET A 19 -6.89 -1.40 0.96
C MET A 19 -5.64 -1.19 0.11
N LEU A 20 -5.25 0.05 -0.15
CA LEU A 20 -4.05 0.36 -0.93
C LEU A 20 -2.80 -0.17 -0.23
N ILE A 21 -2.66 0.09 1.07
CA ILE A 21 -1.54 -0.41 1.88
C ILE A 21 -1.51 -1.94 1.84
N THR A 22 -2.66 -2.58 2.09
CA THR A 22 -2.80 -4.05 2.10
C THR A 22 -2.46 -4.65 0.74
N GLY A 23 -2.87 -4.02 -0.35
CA GLY A 23 -2.56 -4.47 -1.69
C GLY A 23 -1.07 -4.43 -2.02
N ILE A 24 -0.40 -3.35 -1.63
CA ILE A 24 1.06 -3.25 -1.79
C ILE A 24 1.76 -4.32 -0.95
N LEU A 25 1.27 -4.59 0.26
CA LEU A 25 1.79 -5.63 1.16
C LEU A 25 1.66 -7.03 0.56
N ILE A 26 0.45 -7.43 0.16
CA ILE A 26 0.20 -8.75 -0.43
C ILE A 26 1.05 -8.94 -1.68
N ASN A 27 1.09 -7.94 -2.58
CA ASN A 27 1.92 -8.02 -3.78
C ASN A 27 3.42 -8.16 -3.46
N SER A 28 3.92 -7.46 -2.44
CA SER A 28 5.32 -7.56 -2.02
C SER A 28 5.65 -8.95 -1.48
N ILE A 29 4.77 -9.50 -0.63
CA ILE A 29 4.94 -10.84 -0.05
C ILE A 29 4.90 -11.89 -1.14
N LEU A 30 3.84 -11.93 -1.96
CA LEU A 30 3.69 -12.92 -3.02
C LEU A 30 4.78 -12.81 -4.10
N SER A 31 5.20 -11.59 -4.46
CA SER A 31 6.33 -11.41 -5.38
C SER A 31 7.62 -11.99 -4.80
N THR A 32 7.84 -11.86 -3.50
CA THR A 32 9.04 -12.41 -2.84
C THR A 32 8.95 -13.93 -2.72
N SER A 33 7.81 -14.46 -2.24
CA SER A 33 7.54 -15.90 -2.15
C SER A 33 7.72 -16.60 -3.50
N THR A 34 7.19 -15.99 -4.58
CA THR A 34 7.36 -16.52 -5.93
C THR A 34 8.79 -16.46 -6.43
N GLU A 35 9.54 -15.39 -6.13
CA GLU A 35 10.96 -15.26 -6.48
C GLU A 35 11.84 -16.31 -5.78
N GLU A 36 11.52 -16.67 -4.55
CA GLU A 36 12.21 -17.72 -3.78
C GLU A 36 11.91 -19.13 -4.31
N ARG A 37 10.67 -19.38 -4.77
CA ARG A 37 10.20 -20.68 -5.27
C ARG A 37 10.38 -20.89 -6.78
N ILE A 38 11.04 -19.97 -7.49
CA ILE A 38 11.24 -20.06 -8.96
C ILE A 38 11.86 -21.39 -9.38
N ARG A 39 12.89 -21.85 -8.65
CA ARG A 39 13.60 -23.10 -8.98
C ARG A 39 12.68 -24.31 -8.83
N GLU A 40 11.86 -24.35 -7.78
CA GLU A 40 10.90 -25.44 -7.53
C GLU A 40 9.87 -25.52 -8.67
N TYR A 41 9.32 -24.38 -9.10
CA TYR A 41 8.42 -24.30 -10.26
C TYR A 41 9.10 -24.68 -11.57
N GLY A 42 10.42 -24.44 -11.68
CA GLY A 42 11.25 -24.87 -12.80
C GLY A 42 11.36 -26.40 -12.87
N ILE A 43 11.75 -27.03 -11.76
CA ILE A 43 11.90 -28.49 -11.64
C ILE A 43 10.56 -29.19 -11.91
N LEU A 44 9.47 -28.70 -11.33
CA LEU A 44 8.13 -29.26 -11.57
C LEU A 44 7.74 -29.24 -13.05
N ARG A 45 8.07 -28.17 -13.78
CA ARG A 45 7.80 -28.08 -15.23
C ARG A 45 8.67 -29.02 -16.06
N VAL A 46 9.89 -29.33 -15.62
CA VAL A 46 10.79 -30.29 -16.28
C VAL A 46 10.28 -31.73 -16.13
N VAL A 47 9.72 -32.07 -14.98
CA VAL A 47 9.15 -33.41 -14.70
C VAL A 47 7.75 -33.60 -15.32
N GLY A 48 7.25 -32.64 -16.10
CA GLY A 48 5.96 -32.73 -16.82
C GLY A 48 4.80 -31.97 -16.17
N GLY A 49 5.07 -31.10 -15.19
CA GLY A 49 4.05 -30.25 -14.56
C GLY A 49 3.37 -29.27 -15.53
N LYS A 50 2.08 -29.01 -15.30
CA LYS A 50 1.28 -28.10 -16.14
C LYS A 50 1.82 -26.67 -16.09
N LYS A 51 1.88 -25.97 -17.23
CA LYS A 51 2.32 -24.56 -17.34
C LYS A 51 1.56 -23.60 -16.42
N MET A 52 0.28 -23.87 -16.16
CA MET A 52 -0.58 -23.04 -15.30
C MET A 52 -0.48 -23.37 -13.81
N PHE A 53 0.26 -24.41 -13.42
CA PHE A 53 0.35 -24.82 -12.01
C PHE A 53 0.92 -23.72 -11.10
N PRO A 54 2.04 -23.05 -11.43
CA PRO A 54 2.58 -21.98 -10.59
C PRO A 54 1.59 -20.80 -10.45
N VAL A 55 0.87 -20.46 -11.53
CA VAL A 55 -0.13 -19.38 -11.50
C VAL A 55 -1.26 -19.72 -10.54
N LYS A 56 -1.82 -20.94 -10.63
CA LYS A 56 -2.89 -21.39 -9.74
C LYS A 56 -2.44 -21.43 -8.28
N MET A 57 -1.21 -21.85 -8.03
CA MET A 57 -0.64 -21.92 -6.68
C MET A 57 -0.53 -20.54 -6.04
N VAL A 58 -0.05 -19.54 -6.79
CA VAL A 58 0.09 -18.16 -6.28
C VAL A 58 -1.26 -17.49 -6.05
N VAL A 59 -2.22 -17.72 -6.95
CA VAL A 59 -3.61 -17.24 -6.75
C VAL A 59 -4.21 -17.89 -5.51
N PHE A 60 -4.00 -19.19 -5.31
CA PHE A 60 -4.48 -19.89 -4.12
C PHE A 60 -3.85 -19.34 -2.83
N GLU A 61 -2.54 -19.07 -2.82
CA GLU A 61 -1.84 -18.44 -1.69
C GLU A 61 -2.44 -17.05 -1.38
N GLY A 62 -2.66 -16.23 -2.42
CA GLY A 62 -3.32 -14.94 -2.26
C GLY A 62 -4.75 -15.02 -1.75
N VAL A 63 -5.57 -15.93 -2.27
CA VAL A 63 -6.94 -16.15 -1.79
C VAL A 63 -6.95 -16.59 -0.33
N MET A 64 -6.06 -17.51 0.06
CA MET A 64 -5.93 -17.95 1.45
C MET A 64 -5.55 -16.80 2.37
N ILE A 65 -4.58 -15.96 1.98
CA ILE A 65 -4.22 -14.74 2.73
C ILE A 65 -5.43 -13.82 2.89
N GLY A 66 -6.21 -13.63 1.81
CA GLY A 66 -7.40 -12.78 1.82
C GLY A 66 -8.51 -13.31 2.72
N VAL A 67 -8.85 -14.59 2.61
CA VAL A 67 -9.92 -15.23 3.39
C VAL A 67 -9.55 -15.27 4.88
N VAL A 68 -8.36 -15.77 5.21
CA VAL A 68 -7.91 -15.85 6.61
C VAL A 68 -7.75 -14.46 7.20
N GLY A 69 -7.14 -13.53 6.46
CA GLY A 69 -6.98 -12.14 6.90
C GLY A 69 -8.32 -11.43 7.13
N SER A 70 -9.30 -11.63 6.23
CA SER A 70 -10.63 -11.02 6.37
C SER A 70 -11.40 -11.60 7.56
N LEU A 71 -11.35 -12.91 7.78
CA LEU A 71 -11.97 -13.56 8.95
C LEU A 71 -11.35 -13.04 10.25
N LEU A 72 -10.01 -13.04 10.34
CA LEU A 72 -9.32 -12.53 11.52
C LEU A 72 -9.59 -11.04 11.74
N GLY A 73 -9.61 -10.23 10.68
CA GLY A 73 -9.93 -8.81 10.77
C GLY A 73 -11.34 -8.55 11.29
N ILE A 74 -12.33 -9.32 10.84
CA ILE A 74 -13.70 -9.25 11.35
C ILE A 74 -13.76 -9.65 12.82
N ILE A 75 -13.14 -10.76 13.21
CA ILE A 75 -13.12 -11.23 14.61
C ILE A 75 -12.48 -10.18 15.52
N LEU A 76 -11.32 -9.64 15.11
CA LEU A 76 -10.62 -8.60 15.86
C LEU A 76 -11.43 -7.30 15.92
N GLY A 77 -12.12 -6.93 14.85
CA GLY A 77 -13.01 -5.76 14.82
C GLY A 77 -14.20 -5.93 15.78
N LEU A 78 -14.86 -7.09 15.76
CA LEU A 78 -16.01 -7.39 16.61
C LEU A 78 -15.65 -7.42 18.10
N ILE A 79 -14.52 -8.04 18.44
CA ILE A 79 -14.08 -8.20 19.84
C ILE A 79 -13.37 -6.93 20.34
N GLY A 80 -12.61 -6.26 19.49
CA GLY A 80 -11.76 -5.13 19.87
C GLY A 80 -12.47 -3.78 19.89
N THR A 81 -13.53 -3.58 19.09
CA THR A 81 -14.22 -2.29 19.01
C THR A 81 -14.93 -1.91 20.33
N PRO A 82 -15.73 -2.79 20.97
CA PRO A 82 -16.45 -2.43 22.19
C PRO A 82 -15.55 -1.86 23.32
N PRO A 83 -14.46 -2.53 23.76
CA PRO A 83 -13.64 -2.00 24.84
C PRO A 83 -12.88 -0.71 24.47
N VAL A 84 -12.53 -0.53 23.20
CA VAL A 84 -11.89 0.71 22.73
C VAL A 84 -12.87 1.88 22.78
N VAL A 85 -14.11 1.64 22.37
CA VAL A 85 -15.18 2.63 22.41
C VAL A 85 -15.51 3.00 23.86
N ASP A 86 -15.67 2.00 24.75
CA ASP A 86 -15.96 2.21 26.17
C ASP A 86 -14.86 3.03 26.86
N THR A 87 -13.59 2.73 26.60
CA THR A 87 -12.45 3.46 27.19
C THR A 87 -12.33 4.89 26.65
N LEU A 88 -12.60 5.12 25.37
CA LEU A 88 -12.60 6.47 24.79
C LEU A 88 -13.73 7.33 25.37
N PHE A 89 -14.90 6.76 25.65
CA PHE A 89 -16.01 7.46 26.29
C PHE A 89 -15.72 7.90 27.73
N VAL A 90 -14.88 7.16 28.46
CA VAL A 90 -14.48 7.55 29.82
C VAL A 90 -13.46 8.69 29.80
N LEU A 91 -12.59 8.74 28.78
CA LEU A 91 -11.48 9.69 28.71
C LEU A 91 -11.82 11.01 28.01
N THR A 92 -12.89 11.03 27.21
CA THR A 92 -13.30 12.20 26.46
C THR A 92 -14.76 12.47 26.78
N ASP A 93 -15.11 13.69 27.23
CA ASP A 93 -16.50 14.17 27.42
C ASP A 93 -17.25 14.31 26.06
N PHE A 94 -17.04 13.37 25.15
CA PHE A 94 -17.63 13.34 23.83
C PHE A 94 -19.12 12.96 23.95
N PRO A 95 -20.03 13.68 23.27
CA PRO A 95 -21.49 13.47 23.35
C PRO A 95 -21.97 12.26 22.54
N LEU A 96 -21.25 11.14 22.65
CA LEU A 96 -21.59 9.85 22.03
C LEU A 96 -22.11 8.83 23.06
N GLN A 97 -22.32 9.25 24.32
CA GLN A 97 -22.75 8.43 25.47
C GLN A 97 -24.03 7.58 25.27
N ASN A 98 -24.75 7.74 24.16
CA ASN A 98 -25.99 7.00 23.85
C ASN A 98 -25.98 6.36 22.44
N MET A 99 -24.81 6.14 21.83
CA MET A 99 -24.72 5.47 20.52
C MET A 99 -24.60 3.96 20.70
N ASP A 100 -25.67 3.23 20.38
CA ASP A 100 -25.63 1.77 20.39
C ASP A 100 -24.69 1.24 19.30
N PHE A 101 -23.70 0.44 19.70
CA PHE A 101 -22.86 -0.31 18.77
C PHE A 101 -23.65 -1.48 18.17
N VAL A 102 -24.31 -1.23 17.04
CA VAL A 102 -25.10 -2.24 16.34
C VAL A 102 -24.30 -2.85 15.20
N ILE A 103 -24.01 -4.15 15.31
CA ILE A 103 -23.38 -4.92 14.23
C ILE A 103 -24.48 -5.39 13.27
N GLN A 104 -24.48 -4.82 12.06
CA GLN A 104 -25.38 -5.27 11.00
C GLN A 104 -24.74 -6.44 10.23
N PRO A 105 -25.44 -7.58 10.03
CA PRO A 105 -24.89 -8.71 9.27
C PRO A 105 -24.40 -8.34 7.86
N GLN A 106 -25.04 -7.34 7.25
CA GLN A 106 -24.69 -6.82 5.92
C GLN A 106 -23.27 -6.23 5.88
N THR A 107 -22.83 -5.52 6.93
CA THR A 107 -21.49 -4.91 6.97
C THR A 107 -20.40 -5.96 7.11
N VAL A 108 -20.68 -7.04 7.86
CA VAL A 108 -19.76 -8.19 8.00
C VAL A 108 -19.56 -8.90 6.66
N ILE A 109 -20.65 -9.17 5.94
CA ILE A 109 -20.58 -9.81 4.62
C ILE A 109 -19.82 -8.90 3.64
N LEU A 110 -20.12 -7.60 3.61
CA LEU A 110 -19.42 -6.64 2.76
C LEU A 110 -17.93 -6.58 3.07
N ALA A 111 -17.54 -6.48 4.34
CA ALA A 111 -16.14 -6.45 4.76
C ALA A 111 -15.38 -7.71 4.32
N PHE A 112 -15.99 -8.89 4.51
CA PHE A 112 -15.41 -10.17 4.09
C PHE A 112 -15.26 -10.27 2.57
N SER A 113 -16.31 -9.92 1.82
CA SER A 113 -16.30 -9.95 0.35
C SER A 113 -15.24 -9.02 -0.20
N ILE A 114 -15.18 -7.79 0.31
CA ILE A 114 -14.22 -6.78 -0.10
C ILE A 114 -12.79 -7.26 0.17
N GLY A 115 -12.46 -7.70 1.38
CA GLY A 115 -11.11 -8.17 1.71
C GLY A 115 -10.66 -9.35 0.86
N SER A 116 -11.57 -10.30 0.61
CA SER A 116 -11.31 -11.46 -0.24
C SER A 116 -11.10 -11.07 -1.72
N ILE A 117 -11.94 -10.19 -2.26
CA ILE A 117 -11.85 -9.71 -3.65
C ILE A 117 -10.56 -8.92 -3.87
N VAL A 118 -10.22 -8.01 -2.94
CA VAL A 118 -8.99 -7.21 -2.99
C VAL A 118 -7.77 -8.14 -3.05
N SER A 119 -7.69 -9.12 -2.15
CA SER A 119 -6.58 -10.08 -2.16
C SER A 119 -6.51 -10.90 -3.46
N LEU A 120 -7.65 -11.38 -3.94
CA LEU A 120 -7.73 -12.11 -5.21
C LEU A 120 -7.19 -11.26 -6.37
N VAL A 121 -7.71 -10.05 -6.53
CA VAL A 121 -7.31 -9.13 -7.62
C VAL A 121 -5.82 -8.83 -7.57
N ILE A 122 -5.28 -8.56 -6.37
CA ILE A 122 -3.87 -8.22 -6.20
C ILE A 122 -2.96 -9.43 -6.43
N SER A 123 -3.37 -10.62 -6.02
CA SER A 123 -2.61 -11.86 -6.21
C SER A 123 -2.43 -12.26 -7.68
N LEU A 124 -3.33 -11.80 -8.57
CA LEU A 124 -3.21 -12.04 -10.01
C LEU A 124 -1.95 -11.39 -10.59
N PHE A 125 -1.52 -10.24 -10.08
CA PHE A 125 -0.36 -9.53 -10.61
C PHE A 125 0.96 -10.31 -10.45
N PRO A 126 1.36 -10.80 -9.26
CA PRO A 126 2.51 -11.69 -9.13
C PRO A 126 2.28 -13.04 -9.82
N ALA A 127 1.07 -13.61 -9.78
CA ALA A 127 0.77 -14.88 -10.44
C ALA A 127 1.03 -14.85 -11.95
N LEU A 128 0.61 -13.77 -12.63
CA LEU A 128 0.85 -13.57 -14.06
C LEU A 128 2.34 -13.39 -14.40
N LYS A 129 3.13 -12.84 -13.48
CA LYS A 129 4.59 -12.77 -13.66
C LYS A 129 5.22 -14.16 -13.63
N THR A 130 4.74 -15.04 -12.75
CA THR A 130 5.22 -16.42 -12.65
C THR A 130 4.99 -17.21 -13.94
N ALA A 131 3.90 -16.93 -14.67
CA ALA A 131 3.62 -17.55 -15.97
C ALA A 131 4.71 -17.29 -17.03
N LYS A 132 5.41 -16.15 -16.93
CA LYS A 132 6.43 -15.69 -17.89
C LYS A 132 7.84 -16.18 -17.56
N ILE A 133 8.02 -16.96 -16.49
CA ILE A 133 9.32 -17.45 -16.08
C ILE A 133 9.80 -18.52 -17.07
N ASP A 134 10.99 -18.31 -17.63
CA ASP A 134 11.68 -19.23 -18.52
C ASP A 134 12.22 -20.45 -17.75
N ILE A 135 11.87 -21.65 -18.23
CA ILE A 135 12.21 -22.93 -17.60
C ILE A 135 13.74 -23.10 -17.53
N ILE A 136 14.44 -22.83 -18.64
CA ILE A 136 15.89 -23.04 -18.73
C ILE A 136 16.61 -22.13 -17.74
N LYS A 137 16.19 -20.86 -17.65
CA LYS A 137 16.74 -19.87 -16.72
C LYS A 137 16.45 -20.21 -15.25
N SER A 138 15.34 -20.91 -14.96
CA SER A 138 14.97 -21.26 -13.58
C SER A 138 15.77 -22.44 -13.01
N ILE A 139 16.26 -23.35 -13.87
CA ILE A 139 16.96 -24.58 -13.45
C ILE A 139 18.48 -24.49 -13.61
N THR A 140 18.99 -23.60 -14.47
CA THR A 140 20.44 -23.42 -14.63
C THR A 140 21.00 -22.41 -13.62
N PRO A 141 21.88 -22.82 -12.69
CA PRO A 141 22.42 -21.92 -11.66
C PRO A 141 23.37 -20.84 -12.20
N PHE A 142 23.90 -20.97 -13.42
CA PHE A 142 24.99 -20.13 -13.94
C PHE A 142 24.85 -19.74 -15.42
N HIS A 143 23.74 -19.09 -15.79
CA HIS A 143 23.68 -18.33 -17.06
C HIS A 143 23.28 -16.87 -16.83
N LYS A 144 23.93 -16.22 -15.86
CA LYS A 144 24.44 -14.88 -16.15
C LYS A 144 25.75 -15.13 -16.87
N LYS A 145 25.73 -15.15 -18.21
CA LYS A 145 26.89 -14.61 -18.91
C LYS A 145 27.15 -13.26 -18.24
N GLU A 146 28.38 -13.08 -17.80
CA GLU A 146 28.97 -11.79 -17.52
C GLU A 146 28.84 -10.95 -18.81
N GLN A 147 27.63 -10.49 -19.13
CA GLN A 147 27.51 -9.14 -19.63
C GLN A 147 28.07 -8.33 -18.48
N GLY A 148 29.32 -7.88 -18.65
CA GLY A 148 29.96 -6.91 -17.80
C GLY A 148 28.87 -5.95 -17.37
N TRP A 149 28.74 -5.74 -16.07
CA TRP A 149 27.65 -4.96 -15.52
C TRP A 149 27.73 -3.57 -16.16
N GLU A 150 27.02 -3.37 -17.27
CA GLU A 150 26.41 -2.11 -17.59
C GLU A 150 25.42 -1.94 -16.44
N VAL A 151 25.95 -1.41 -15.35
CA VAL A 151 25.23 -0.60 -14.41
C VAL A 151 24.58 0.44 -15.32
N LYS A 152 23.42 0.13 -15.91
CA LYS A 152 22.50 1.15 -16.40
C LYS A 152 22.49 2.13 -15.24
N LYS A 153 22.93 3.36 -15.54
CA LYS A 153 22.93 4.52 -14.65
C LYS A 153 21.47 4.84 -14.32
N GLU A 154 20.78 3.92 -13.67
CA GLU A 154 19.55 4.17 -12.90
C GLU A 154 19.92 4.79 -11.55
N GLY A 155 20.97 5.63 -11.55
CA GLY A 155 21.32 6.52 -10.45
C GLY A 155 20.68 7.90 -10.61
N SER A 156 19.83 8.07 -11.63
CA SER A 156 18.96 9.25 -11.70
C SER A 156 17.62 8.91 -11.08
N MET A 157 17.02 9.90 -10.44
CA MET A 157 15.62 9.89 -10.02
C MET A 157 14.79 9.19 -11.09
N ASN A 158 13.85 8.32 -10.69
CA ASN A 158 12.92 7.76 -11.66
C ASN A 158 11.96 8.89 -12.04
N VAL A 159 12.42 9.80 -12.90
CA VAL A 159 11.80 11.11 -13.16
C VAL A 159 10.36 10.93 -13.60
N ARG A 160 10.06 9.81 -14.29
CA ARG A 160 8.69 9.40 -14.62
C ARG A 160 7.81 9.22 -13.38
N SER A 161 8.24 8.47 -12.37
CA SER A 161 7.48 8.26 -11.14
C SER A 161 7.35 9.54 -10.31
N PHE A 162 8.41 10.34 -10.24
CA PHE A 162 8.37 11.64 -9.57
C PHE A 162 7.41 12.61 -10.27
N LEU A 163 7.48 12.72 -11.59
CA LEU A 163 6.60 13.57 -12.39
C LEU A 163 5.15 13.11 -12.28
N ILE A 164 4.88 11.80 -12.38
CA ILE A 164 3.53 11.24 -12.21
C ILE A 164 2.98 11.57 -10.82
N GLY A 165 3.78 11.38 -9.76
CA GLY A 165 3.39 11.72 -8.39
C GLY A 165 3.12 13.21 -8.21
N SER A 166 4.02 14.07 -8.70
CA SER A 166 3.86 15.51 -8.64
C SER A 166 2.64 15.99 -9.43
N ALA A 167 2.41 15.43 -10.62
CA ALA A 167 1.27 15.76 -11.47
C ALA A 167 -0.04 15.39 -10.78
N LEU A 168 -0.11 14.21 -10.17
CA LEU A 168 -1.28 13.76 -9.42
C LEU A 168 -1.54 14.64 -8.19
N ALA A 169 -0.49 15.06 -7.48
CA ALA A 169 -0.61 16.00 -6.36
C ALA A 169 -1.11 17.38 -6.82
N THR A 170 -0.59 17.91 -7.94
CA THR A 170 -1.08 19.18 -8.51
C THR A 170 -2.52 19.08 -9.01
N ILE A 171 -2.94 17.94 -9.55
CA ILE A 171 -4.35 17.70 -9.91
C ILE A 171 -5.21 17.70 -8.64
N GLY A 172 -4.76 17.02 -7.57
CA GLY A 172 -5.41 17.11 -6.26
C GLY A 172 -5.54 18.56 -5.78
N MET A 173 -4.46 19.35 -5.85
CA MET A 173 -4.48 20.76 -5.46
C MET A 173 -5.40 21.62 -6.34
N LEU A 174 -5.47 21.37 -7.65
CA LEU A 174 -6.41 22.06 -8.53
C LEU A 174 -7.87 21.74 -8.19
N VAL A 175 -8.15 20.47 -7.87
CA VAL A 175 -9.48 20.04 -7.41
C VAL A 175 -9.85 20.71 -6.08
N PHE A 176 -8.88 20.98 -5.20
CA PHE A 176 -9.11 21.73 -3.95
C PHE A 176 -9.61 23.15 -4.22
N ILE A 177 -9.00 23.82 -5.18
CA ILE A 177 -9.34 25.20 -5.54
C ILE A 177 -10.75 25.29 -6.16
N LEU A 178 -11.21 24.23 -6.83
CA LEU A 178 -12.55 24.14 -7.43
C LEU A 178 -13.63 23.73 -6.42
N LEU A 179 -13.24 23.22 -5.26
CA LEU A 179 -14.14 22.69 -4.23
C LEU A 179 -15.19 23.72 -3.74
N PRO A 180 -14.87 25.01 -3.54
CA PRO A 180 -15.86 26.05 -3.20
C PRO A 180 -16.98 26.19 -4.24
N SER A 181 -16.72 25.95 -5.52
CA SER A 181 -17.75 26.04 -6.57
C SER A 181 -18.77 24.89 -6.51
N VAL A 182 -18.35 23.73 -6.00
CA VAL A 182 -19.20 22.55 -5.81
C VAL A 182 -19.99 22.65 -4.50
N PHE A 183 -19.49 23.39 -3.50
CA PHE A 183 -20.31 23.75 -2.34
C PHE A 183 -21.54 24.58 -2.72
N VAL A 184 -21.45 25.38 -3.79
CA VAL A 184 -22.57 26.20 -4.27
C VAL A 184 -23.64 25.37 -4.99
N SER A 185 -23.29 24.21 -5.56
CA SER A 185 -24.27 23.35 -6.25
C SER A 185 -25.20 22.59 -5.30
N GLY A 186 -24.89 22.52 -4.00
CA GLY A 186 -25.73 21.91 -2.96
C GLY A 186 -25.87 20.38 -3.02
N ASP A 187 -25.21 19.72 -3.98
CA ASP A 187 -25.23 18.25 -4.09
C ASP A 187 -24.20 17.63 -3.14
N MET A 188 -24.71 17.14 -2.01
CA MET A 188 -23.92 16.56 -0.93
C MET A 188 -23.13 15.31 -1.35
N MET A 189 -23.63 14.51 -2.31
CA MET A 189 -22.94 13.30 -2.76
C MET A 189 -21.71 13.66 -3.61
N LEU A 190 -21.85 14.68 -4.47
CA LEU A 190 -20.73 15.19 -5.26
C LEU A 190 -19.66 15.83 -4.38
N ILE A 191 -20.06 16.60 -3.37
CA ILE A 191 -19.12 17.20 -2.41
C ILE A 191 -18.33 16.11 -1.67
N ALA A 192 -19.02 15.07 -1.16
CA ALA A 192 -18.38 13.96 -0.46
C ALA A 192 -17.40 13.19 -1.35
N GLY A 193 -17.82 12.83 -2.58
CA GLY A 193 -16.97 12.09 -3.51
C GLY A 193 -15.73 12.88 -3.94
N LEU A 194 -15.88 14.18 -4.15
CA LEU A 194 -14.80 15.07 -4.58
C LEU A 194 -13.81 15.32 -3.42
N PHE A 195 -14.28 15.42 -2.18
CA PHE A 195 -13.43 15.52 -0.99
C PHE A 195 -12.60 14.24 -0.77
N ILE A 196 -13.21 13.05 -0.90
CA ILE A 196 -12.47 11.77 -0.82
C ILE A 196 -11.43 11.68 -1.95
N GLY A 197 -11.83 12.00 -3.18
CA GLY A 197 -10.95 11.99 -4.35
C GLY A 197 -9.78 12.96 -4.20
N LEU A 198 -10.03 14.13 -3.62
CA LEU A 198 -9.01 15.13 -3.30
C LEU A 198 -7.96 14.57 -2.35
N ILE A 199 -8.38 14.09 -1.17
CA ILE A 199 -7.44 13.63 -0.15
C ILE A 199 -6.67 12.42 -0.67
N ALA A 200 -7.34 11.50 -1.37
CA ALA A 200 -6.68 10.38 -2.00
C ALA A 200 -5.63 10.83 -3.03
N ALA A 201 -5.96 11.78 -3.91
CA ALA A 201 -5.02 12.31 -4.91
C ALA A 201 -3.80 12.99 -4.27
N ILE A 202 -4.01 13.78 -3.21
CA ILE A 202 -2.94 14.46 -2.47
C ILE A 202 -2.03 13.43 -1.78
N LEU A 203 -2.59 12.49 -1.01
CA LEU A 203 -1.79 11.45 -0.33
C LEU A 203 -1.04 10.56 -1.32
N ILE A 204 -1.73 10.05 -2.35
CA ILE A 204 -1.13 9.18 -3.36
C ILE A 204 -0.04 9.97 -4.12
N GLY A 205 -0.32 11.21 -4.50
CA GLY A 205 0.65 12.08 -5.18
C GLY A 205 1.91 12.31 -4.35
N MET A 206 1.76 12.62 -3.05
CA MET A 206 2.90 12.79 -2.13
C MET A 206 3.69 11.50 -1.95
N VAL A 207 3.03 10.35 -1.87
CA VAL A 207 3.69 9.04 -1.75
C VAL A 207 4.51 8.74 -3.01
N PHE A 208 3.93 8.91 -4.21
CA PHE A 208 4.66 8.68 -5.45
C PHE A 208 5.80 9.68 -5.66
N ALA A 209 5.62 10.94 -5.27
CA ALA A 209 6.70 11.93 -5.24
C ALA A 209 7.83 11.49 -4.29
N SER A 210 7.48 11.03 -3.09
CA SER A 210 8.44 10.48 -2.12
C SER A 210 9.21 9.30 -2.70
N VAL A 211 8.53 8.39 -3.40
CA VAL A 211 9.14 7.25 -4.10
C VAL A 211 10.13 7.68 -5.17
N GLY A 212 9.81 8.75 -5.89
CA GLY A 212 10.71 9.38 -6.86
C GLY A 212 12.00 9.88 -6.23
N ILE A 213 11.93 10.41 -5.01
CA ILE A 213 13.07 10.97 -4.26
C ILE A 213 13.92 9.87 -3.60
N ILE A 214 13.39 8.66 -3.36
CA ILE A 214 14.11 7.55 -2.70
C ILE A 214 15.53 7.31 -3.24
N PRO A 215 15.78 7.23 -4.56
CA PRO A 215 17.14 6.99 -5.08
C PRO A 215 18.12 8.09 -4.68
N ILE A 216 17.65 9.33 -4.57
CA ILE A 216 18.44 10.48 -4.13
C ILE A 216 18.79 10.31 -2.66
N ILE A 217 17.80 10.05 -1.80
CA ILE A 217 18.01 9.80 -0.36
C ILE A 217 18.99 8.63 -0.15
N GLN A 218 18.82 7.53 -0.89
CA GLN A 218 19.73 6.38 -0.84
C GLN A 218 21.15 6.78 -1.24
N SER A 219 21.32 7.58 -2.30
CA SER A 219 22.64 8.03 -2.74
C SER A 219 23.32 8.96 -1.72
N MET A 220 22.55 9.84 -1.08
CA MET A 220 23.04 10.74 -0.02
C MET A 220 23.45 9.95 1.22
N LEU A 221 22.63 9.00 1.67
CA LEU A 221 22.95 8.13 2.81
C LEU A 221 24.18 7.27 2.55
N ILE A 222 24.29 6.66 1.36
CA ILE A 222 25.51 5.92 0.99
C ILE A 222 26.70 6.87 1.00
N GLY A 223 26.59 8.07 0.42
CA GLY A 223 27.66 9.07 0.43
C GLY A 223 28.12 9.45 1.83
N ALA A 224 27.18 9.68 2.75
CA ALA A 224 27.46 10.04 4.14
C ALA A 224 28.09 8.91 4.97
N ILE A 225 27.69 7.66 4.73
CA ILE A 225 28.18 6.48 5.49
C ILE A 225 29.46 5.88 4.88
N THR A 226 29.69 6.08 3.58
CA THR A 226 30.90 5.60 2.88
C THR A 226 32.22 6.00 3.56
N PRO A 227 32.43 7.24 4.07
CA PRO A 227 33.67 7.58 4.77
C PRO A 227 33.87 6.74 6.05
N LEU A 228 32.81 6.36 6.74
CA LEU A 228 32.87 5.55 7.97
C LEU A 228 33.13 4.05 7.68
N ILE A 229 32.63 3.53 6.55
CA ILE A 229 32.61 2.07 6.27
C ILE A 229 33.25 1.74 4.91
N LYS A 230 34.41 2.35 4.61
CA LYS A 230 35.11 2.23 3.30
C LYS A 230 35.30 0.79 2.84
N ARG A 231 35.62 -0.14 3.76
CA ARG A 231 35.89 -1.56 3.45
C ARG A 231 34.67 -2.32 2.92
N TYR A 232 33.47 -1.94 3.36
CA TYR A 232 32.22 -2.64 3.00
C TYR A 232 31.30 -1.80 2.09
N ALA A 233 31.62 -0.53 1.85
CA ALA A 233 30.80 0.39 1.05
C ALA A 233 30.44 -0.17 -0.34
N HIS A 234 31.39 -0.86 -0.99
CA HIS A 234 31.14 -1.51 -2.28
C HIS A 234 30.07 -2.62 -2.20
N ILE A 235 30.14 -3.46 -1.17
CA ILE A 235 29.20 -4.56 -0.95
C ILE A 235 27.80 -4.01 -0.60
N ILE A 236 27.74 -2.97 0.23
CA ILE A 236 26.49 -2.27 0.61
C ILE A 236 25.81 -1.70 -0.63
N LYS A 237 26.55 -1.05 -1.52
CA LYS A 237 26.02 -0.46 -2.76
C LYS A 237 25.44 -1.53 -3.70
N ILE A 238 26.09 -2.69 -3.80
CA ILE A 238 25.58 -3.83 -4.56
C ILE A 238 24.30 -4.39 -3.92
N SER A 239 24.29 -4.56 -2.61
CA SER A 239 23.14 -5.10 -1.87
C SER A 239 21.89 -4.23 -2.00
N LEU A 240 22.06 -2.91 -1.85
CA LEU A 240 20.97 -1.93 -2.01
C LEU A 240 20.42 -1.90 -3.42
N LYS A 241 21.27 -2.02 -4.45
CA LYS A 241 20.81 -2.07 -5.84
C LYS A 241 20.08 -3.38 -6.16
N ARG A 242 20.56 -4.51 -5.64
CA ARG A 242 19.94 -5.84 -5.86
C ARG A 242 18.54 -5.91 -5.27
N ASN A 243 18.37 -5.43 -4.04
CA ASN A 243 17.10 -5.52 -3.32
C ASN A 243 16.22 -4.27 -3.49
N ARG A 244 16.57 -3.34 -4.39
CA ARG A 244 15.88 -2.03 -4.54
C ARG A 244 14.38 -2.19 -4.68
N ARG A 245 13.91 -3.10 -5.54
CA ARG A 245 12.48 -3.30 -5.80
C ARG A 245 11.71 -3.73 -4.54
N ARG A 246 12.27 -4.64 -3.74
CA ARG A 246 11.67 -5.09 -2.47
C ARG A 246 11.66 -3.96 -1.45
N ASN A 247 12.82 -3.29 -1.29
CA ASN A 247 12.97 -2.18 -0.35
C ASN A 247 12.04 -1.01 -0.71
N THR A 248 11.88 -0.69 -1.99
CA THR A 248 10.95 0.36 -2.44
C THR A 248 9.51 0.00 -2.07
N SER A 249 9.06 -1.24 -2.29
CA SER A 249 7.68 -1.64 -1.94
C SER A 249 7.40 -1.50 -0.44
N THR A 250 8.36 -1.90 0.40
CA THR A 250 8.26 -1.73 1.87
C THR A 250 8.27 -0.26 2.27
N ILE A 251 9.14 0.56 1.67
CA ILE A 251 9.20 2.01 1.96
C ILE A 251 7.90 2.69 1.54
N VAL A 252 7.33 2.36 0.38
CA VAL A 252 6.04 2.91 -0.08
C VAL A 252 4.95 2.64 0.96
N MET A 253 4.89 1.40 1.45
CA MET A 253 3.91 0.99 2.46
C MET A 253 4.06 1.80 3.74
N PHE A 254 5.27 1.93 4.29
CA PHE A 254 5.51 2.75 5.47
C PHE A 254 5.20 4.23 5.23
N ALA A 255 5.56 4.76 4.06
CA ALA A 255 5.28 6.16 3.71
C ALA A 255 3.77 6.44 3.68
N ILE A 256 2.96 5.56 3.08
CA ILE A 256 1.51 5.71 3.08
C ILE A 256 0.97 5.64 4.52
N SER A 257 1.39 4.63 5.29
CA SER A 257 0.92 4.46 6.68
C SER A 257 1.26 5.66 7.57
N PHE A 258 2.51 6.14 7.54
CA PHE A 258 2.91 7.29 8.35
C PHE A 258 2.25 8.59 7.86
N SER A 259 2.13 8.81 6.55
CA SER A 259 1.44 9.99 6.02
C SER A 259 -0.01 10.03 6.47
N PHE A 260 -0.68 8.88 6.47
CA PHE A 260 -2.05 8.77 6.94
C PHE A 260 -2.15 9.04 8.46
N ILE A 261 -1.25 8.48 9.27
CA ILE A 261 -1.23 8.73 10.72
C ILE A 261 -0.98 10.22 11.00
N PHE A 262 0.04 10.83 10.40
CA PHE A 262 0.35 12.26 10.58
C PHE A 262 -0.81 13.15 10.14
N PHE A 263 -1.51 12.78 9.07
CA PHE A 263 -2.70 13.50 8.65
C PHE A 263 -3.79 13.47 9.72
N ILE A 264 -4.13 12.28 10.24
CA ILE A 264 -5.14 12.16 11.31
C ILE A 264 -4.71 12.94 12.55
N THR A 265 -3.45 12.78 13.00
CA THR A 265 -2.93 13.53 14.15
C THR A 265 -3.01 15.04 13.94
N SER A 266 -2.60 15.53 12.76
CA SER A 266 -2.65 16.96 12.44
C SER A 266 -4.08 17.51 12.41
N VAL A 267 -5.05 16.74 11.91
CA VAL A 267 -6.47 17.12 11.92
C VAL A 267 -6.98 17.19 13.36
N THR A 268 -6.70 16.18 14.18
CA THR A 268 -7.12 16.15 15.58
C THR A 268 -6.48 17.27 16.41
N GLU A 269 -5.21 17.57 16.18
CA GLU A 269 -4.51 18.66 16.86
C GLU A 269 -5.07 20.04 16.47
N MET A 270 -5.43 20.22 15.20
CA MET A 270 -6.08 21.45 14.71
C MET A 270 -7.48 21.64 15.31
N GLU A 271 -8.24 20.57 15.54
CA GLU A 271 -9.51 20.65 16.27
C GLU A 271 -9.31 20.99 17.74
N SER A 272 -8.33 20.37 18.40
CA SER A 272 -7.98 20.64 19.80
C SER A 272 -7.64 22.12 20.04
N GLN A 273 -6.82 22.72 19.16
CA GLN A 273 -6.43 24.14 19.27
C GLN A 273 -7.59 25.12 18.99
N ASN A 274 -8.59 24.72 18.19
CA ASN A 274 -9.77 25.56 17.96
C ASN A 274 -10.79 25.49 19.11
N LEU A 275 -10.68 24.48 19.98
CA LEU A 275 -11.54 24.27 21.14
C LEU A 275 -10.96 24.85 22.44
N SER A 276 -9.67 25.24 22.45
CA SER A 276 -8.98 25.95 23.55
C SER A 276 -8.92 27.45 23.32
#